data_AF-A0A939NX04-F1
#
_entry.id   AF-A0A939NX04-F1
#
_cell.length_a   1.000
_cell.length_b   1.000
_cell.length_c   1.000
_cell.angle_alpha   90.00
_cell.angle_beta   90.00
_cell.angle_gamma   90.00
#
_symmetry.space_group_name_H-M   'P 1'
#
loop_
_entity.id
_entity.type
_entity.pdbx_description
1 polymer ?
#
loop_
_entity_poly.entity_id
_entity_poly.type
_entity_poly.pdbx_seq_one_letter_code
_entity_poly.pdbx_strand_id
1 'polypeptide(L)' 'MRPVSVSGGTVVATARVIHAGNRILVATADLRQMDIDGAQARNCAVATATCMIIPATG' A
#
# COMPACT_ATOMS: atom_id res chain seq x y z
N MET A 1 5.07 17.00 6.76
CA MET A 1 5.79 15.85 6.16
C MET A 1 6.88 16.38 5.25
N ARG A 2 8.10 15.83 5.31
CA ARG A 2 9.17 16.17 4.34
C ARG A 2 9.07 15.19 3.16
N PRO A 3 9.25 15.63 1.90
CA PRO A 3 9.27 14.72 0.76
C PRO A 3 10.36 13.66 0.97
N VAL A 4 10.00 12.39 0.86
CA VAL A 4 10.96 11.28 0.82
C VAL A 4 11.29 11.04 -0.65
N SER A 5 12.56 11.21 -1.03
CA SER A 5 13.02 10.82 -2.36
C SER A 5 12.84 9.31 -2.49
N VAL A 6 11.90 8.88 -3.33
CA VAL A 6 11.72 7.47 -3.65
C VAL A 6 12.83 7.10 -4.63
N SER A 7 13.84 6.35 -4.18
CA SER A 7 14.80 5.76 -5.10
C SER A 7 14.08 4.72 -5.95
N GLY A 8 14.58 4.36 -7.13
CA GLY A 8 13.97 3.29 -7.95
C GLY A 8 14.04 1.88 -7.34
N GLY A 9 14.34 1.76 -6.04
CA GLY A 9 14.45 0.50 -5.31
C GLY A 9 13.10 -0.10 -4.89
N THR A 10 13.16 -1.24 -4.20
CA THR A 10 11.99 -2.01 -3.79
C THR A 10 11.08 -1.22 -2.83
N VAL A 11 9.79 -1.20 -3.15
CA VAL A 11 8.73 -0.67 -2.30
C VAL A 11 7.86 -1.82 -1.80
N VAL A 12 7.67 -1.88 -0.49
CA VAL A 12 6.76 -2.83 0.17
C VAL A 12 5.47 -2.08 0.51
N ALA A 13 4.34 -2.62 0.05
CA ALA A 13 3.02 -2.12 0.38
C ALA A 13 2.37 -3.00 1.44
N THR A 14 1.97 -2.41 2.57
CA THR A 14 1.12 -3.11 3.55
C THR A 14 -0.28 -2.50 3.48
N ALA A 15 -1.23 -3.27 2.95
CA ALA A 15 -2.60 -2.83 2.75
C ALA A 15 -3.52 -3.35 3.85
N ARG A 16 -4.54 -2.56 4.19
CA ARG A 16 -5.67 -2.96 5.02
C ARG A 16 -6.97 -2.43 4.44
N VAL A 17 -8.04 -3.22 4.56
CA VAL A 17 -9.40 -2.76 4.26
C VAL A 17 -9.85 -1.82 5.37
N ILE A 18 -10.34 -0.64 4.98
CA ILE A 18 -10.89 0.36 5.90
C ILE A 18 -12.41 0.49 5.78
N HIS A 19 -12.98 0.05 4.65
CA HIS A 19 -14.43 -0.03 4.44
C HIS A 19 -14.75 -1.22 3.53
N ALA A 20 -15.77 -2.01 3.91
CA ALA A 20 -16.25 -3.15 3.13
C ALA A 20 -17.76 -3.00 2.89
N GLY A 21 -18.13 -2.64 1.66
CA GLY A 21 -19.51 -2.63 1.20
C GLY A 21 -19.86 -3.93 0.48
N ASN A 22 -21.06 -3.98 -0.11
CA ASN A 22 -21.59 -5.20 -0.74
C ASN A 22 -20.82 -5.61 -2.02
N ARG A 23 -20.33 -4.64 -2.80
CA ARG A 23 -19.58 -4.88 -4.05
C ARG A 23 -18.30 -4.07 -4.19
N ILE A 24 -18.06 -3.15 -3.27
CA ILE A 24 -16.94 -2.23 -3.27
C ILE A 24 -16.26 -2.32 -1.91
N LEU A 25 -14.93 -2.33 -1.91
CA LEU A 25 -14.12 -2.13 -0.72
C LEU A 25 -13.23 -0.89 -0.89
N VAL A 26 -12.88 -0.25 0.21
CA VAL A 26 -11.84 0.78 0.25
C VAL A 26 -10.68 0.23 1.06
N ALA A 27 -9.50 0.21 0.47
CA ALA A 27 -8.27 -0.20 1.11
C ALA A 27 -7.28 0.95 1.17
N THR A 28 -6.56 1.04 2.27
CA THR A 28 -5.41 1.94 2.43
C THR A 28 -4.14 1.11 2.48
N ALA A 29 -3.08 1.57 1.83
CA ALA A 29 -1.77 0.94 1.88
C ALA A 29 -0.70 1.93 2.35
N ASP A 30 0.02 1.54 3.40
CA ASP A 30 1.25 2.21 3.79
C ASP A 30 2.38 1.68 2.90
N LEU A 31 3.04 2.59 2.18
CA LEU A 31 4.17 2.27 1.30
C LEU A 31 5.47 2.57 2.03
N ARG A 32 6.33 1.54 2.11
CA ARG A 32 7.67 1.64 2.70
C ARG A 32 8.72 1.31 1.66
N GLN A 33 9.70 2.20 1.51
CA GLN A 33 10.88 1.91 0.72
C GLN A 33 11.92 1.22 1.60
N MET A 34 12.42 0.08 1.13
CA MET A 34 13.57 -0.55 1.74
C MET A 34 14.85 0.08 1.21
N ASP A 35 15.81 0.32 2.10
CA ASP A 35 17.16 0.70 1.72
C ASP A 35 17.84 -0.43 0.93
N ILE A 36 18.86 -0.09 0.15
CA ILE A 36 19.56 -1.05 -0.74
C ILE A 36 20.18 -2.19 0.07
N ASP A 37 20.65 -1.88 1.28
CA ASP A 37 21.23 -2.86 2.21
C ASP A 37 20.16 -3.62 3.04
N GLY A 38 18.87 -3.39 2.77
CA GLY A 38 17.74 -4.03 3.45
C GLY A 38 17.54 -3.61 4.92
N ALA A 39 18.41 -2.77 5.47
CA ALA A 39 18.49 -2.50 6.91
C ALA A 39 17.44 -1.50 7.44
N GLN A 40 16.87 -0.65 6.59
CA GLN A 40 15.94 0.40 7.00
C GLN A 40 14.75 0.49 6.04
N ALA A 41 13.53 0.53 6.60
CA ALA A 41 12.30 0.76 5.85
C ALA A 41 11.75 2.14 6.19
N ARG A 42 11.68 3.04 5.20
CA ARG A 42 11.15 4.39 5.38
C ARG A 42 9.74 4.48 4.81
N ASN A 43 8.78 4.95 5.59
CA ASN A 43 7.46 5.32 5.05
C ASN A 43 7.66 6.42 4.00
N CYS A 44 7.22 6.17 2.77
CA CYS A 44 7.40 7.10 1.66
C CYS A 44 6.08 7.64 1.10
N ALA A 45 5.00 6.86 1.19
CA ALA A 45 3.68 7.27 0.70
C ALA A 45 2.55 6.50 1.39
N VAL A 46 1.34 7.03 1.26
CA VAL A 46 0.08 6.34 1.60
C VAL A 46 -0.78 6.32 0.35
N ALA A 47 -1.28 5.15 -0.02
CA ALA A 47 -2.21 4.98 -1.12
C ALA A 47 -3.60 4.64 -0.58
N THR A 48 -4.64 5.14 -1.25
CA THR A 48 -6.02 4.71 -1.01
C THR A 48 -6.60 4.23 -2.33
N ALA A 49 -7.22 3.04 -2.31
CA ALA A 49 -7.82 2.43 -3.48
C ALA A 49 -9.28 2.08 -3.19
N THR A 50 -10.15 2.41 -4.14
CA THR A 50 -11.51 1.87 -4.21
C THR A 50 -11.49 0.68 -5.14
N CYS A 51 -11.85 -0.50 -4.63
CA CYS A 51 -11.75 -1.76 -5.36
C CYS A 51 -13.12 -2.41 -5.51
N MET A 52 -13.35 -3.08 -6.63
CA MET A 52 -14.51 -3.95 -6.82
C MET A 52 -14.22 -5.33 -6.24
N ILE A 53 -15.16 -5.87 -5.47
CA ILE A 53 -15.06 -7.23 -4.94
C ILE A 53 -15.39 -8.19 -6.08
N ILE A 54 -14.43 -9.03 -6.45
CA ILE A 54 -14.63 -10.13 -7.39
C ILE A 54 -14.89 -11.39 -6.55
N PRO A 55 -16.10 -11.99 -6.62
CA PRO A 55 -16.39 -13.23 -5.91
C PRO A 55 -15.45 -14.34 -6.36
N ALA A 56 -14.95 -15.15 -5.41
CA ALA A 56 -14.25 -16.37 -5.77
C ALA A 56 -15.22 -17.31 -6.48
N THR A 57 -14.86 -17.81 -7.66
CA THR A 57 -15.59 -18.92 -8.29
C THR A 57 -15.37 -20.15 -7.42
N GLY A 58 -16.45 -20.62 -6.77
CA GLY A 58 -16.48 -21.89 -6.06
C GLY A 58 -16.52 -23.09 -7.00
#